data_AF-A0A7V4TFM5-F1
#
_entry.id   AF-A0A7V4TFM5-F1
#
_cell.length_a   1.000
_cell.length_b   1.000
_cell.length_c   1.000
_cell.angle_alpha   90.00
_cell.angle_beta   90.00
_cell.angle_gamma   90.00
#
_symmetry.space_group_name_H-M   'P 1'
#
loop_
_entity.id
_entity.type
_entity.pdbx_description
1 polymer ?
#
loop_
_entity_poly.entity_id
_entity_poly.type
_entity_poly.pdbx_seq_one_letter_code
_entity_poly.pdbx_strand_id
1 'polypeptide(L)'
;MRRKNLVLCAFLSVCFFLSSCGWFSDNPMFPKAKVRITGEVLVSSLSAASAESKNWGLTRFTFTPLNKVGVKITQCRLEYRKTDGTVLTALTRTIETSIDVIPSQTPMASVAGIEDASVTWEVDLLPPDVEAYIRSNRIPVVIVNVTFSGTDYATHAVSYRGGDFGFSMLEGLPSVDLEFFCMVGSGCPSCDTESSVQVGCALKVDDATVVKKVEFSINGQSAGVDTTPPFVSESVGVSLSDTVTAVAAVYDVNGGVSIVTKTQKVSEICQIPSPSS
;
A
#
# COMPACT_ATOMS: atom_id res chain seq x y z
N MET A 1 -23.51 31.83 -70.46
CA MET A 1 -22.99 33.12 -69.96
C MET A 1 -23.59 33.41 -68.59
N ARG A 2 -22.70 33.68 -67.61
CA ARG A 2 -22.87 34.51 -66.40
C ARG A 2 -23.96 34.18 -65.35
N ARG A 3 -23.47 33.55 -64.26
CA ARG A 3 -23.57 33.96 -62.83
C ARG A 3 -24.75 34.84 -62.44
N LYS A 4 -25.53 34.39 -61.45
CA LYS A 4 -26.03 35.20 -60.33
C LYS A 4 -26.68 34.32 -59.24
N ASN A 5 -26.46 34.72 -57.99
CA ASN A 5 -27.15 34.32 -56.74
C ASN A 5 -26.52 33.18 -55.93
N LEU A 6 -25.31 33.51 -55.44
CA LEU A 6 -24.85 33.22 -54.08
C LEU A 6 -25.84 33.82 -53.05
N VAL A 7 -25.87 33.28 -51.82
CA VAL A 7 -26.64 33.70 -50.63
C VAL A 7 -27.96 32.93 -50.42
N LEU A 8 -27.87 31.69 -49.94
CA LEU A 8 -28.74 31.13 -48.89
C LEU A 8 -28.25 29.71 -48.54
N CYS A 9 -27.36 29.56 -47.55
CA CYS A 9 -27.13 28.31 -46.79
C CYS A 9 -26.01 28.46 -45.74
N ALA A 10 -25.90 29.63 -45.09
CA ALA A 10 -24.98 29.86 -43.98
C ALA A 10 -25.71 29.97 -42.63
N PHE A 11 -26.87 29.31 -42.49
CA PHE A 11 -27.72 29.41 -41.29
C PHE A 11 -28.08 28.06 -40.63
N LEU A 12 -27.47 26.96 -41.06
CA LEU A 12 -27.70 25.63 -40.46
C LEU A 12 -26.45 24.96 -39.89
N SER A 13 -25.39 25.74 -39.64
CA SER A 13 -24.12 25.23 -39.07
C SER A 13 -23.67 25.99 -37.81
N VAL A 14 -24.57 26.73 -37.16
CA VAL A 14 -24.30 27.53 -35.95
C VAL A 14 -25.00 26.97 -34.70
N CYS A 15 -25.74 25.86 -34.81
CA CYS A 15 -26.39 25.22 -33.64
C CYS A 15 -25.61 24.05 -33.02
N PHE A 16 -24.43 23.69 -33.54
CA PHE A 16 -23.62 22.58 -33.02
C PHE A 16 -22.36 22.99 -32.23
N PHE A 17 -22.17 24.29 -31.98
CA PHE A 17 -21.02 24.82 -31.20
C PHE A 17 -21.38 25.35 -29.80
N LEU A 18 -22.54 24.97 -29.24
CA LEU A 18 -22.96 25.41 -27.90
C LEU A 18 -22.98 24.30 -26.84
N SER A 19 -22.43 23.11 -27.11
CA SER A 19 -22.35 22.03 -26.10
C SER A 19 -21.01 21.95 -25.35
N SER A 20 -20.14 22.97 -25.46
CA SER A 20 -18.84 22.98 -24.77
C SER A 20 -18.51 24.33 -24.12
N CYS A 21 -19.52 25.02 -23.59
CA CYS A 21 -19.32 26.15 -22.68
C CYS A 21 -19.62 25.70 -21.24
N GLY A 22 -18.57 25.40 -20.47
CA GLY A 22 -18.64 25.22 -19.01
C GLY A 22 -19.04 26.48 -18.24
N TRP A 23 -19.57 27.51 -18.89
CA TRP A 23 -19.89 28.82 -18.32
C TRP A 23 -21.27 28.88 -17.64
N PHE A 24 -22.15 27.90 -17.88
CA PHE A 24 -23.39 27.74 -17.11
C PHE A 24 -23.21 26.99 -15.78
N SER A 25 -22.01 26.45 -15.53
CA SER A 25 -21.72 25.65 -14.33
C SER A 25 -21.79 26.43 -13.01
N ASP A 26 -21.63 27.76 -13.07
CA ASP A 26 -21.59 28.66 -11.91
C ASP A 26 -22.67 29.74 -11.99
N ASN A 27 -23.86 29.41 -12.52
CA ASN A 27 -25.00 30.31 -12.41
C ASN A 27 -25.53 30.30 -10.95
N PRO A 28 -25.52 31.43 -10.22
CA PRO A 28 -26.00 31.49 -8.84
C PRO A 28 -27.50 31.16 -8.70
N MET A 29 -28.27 31.14 -9.80
CA MET A 29 -29.66 30.67 -9.80
C MET A 29 -29.82 29.15 -9.78
N PHE A 30 -28.79 28.37 -10.14
CA PHE A 30 -28.83 26.90 -10.15
C PHE A 30 -27.53 26.31 -9.60
N PRO A 31 -27.28 26.47 -8.28
CA PRO A 31 -26.05 25.97 -7.69
C PRO A 31 -25.99 24.45 -7.78
N LYS A 32 -24.84 23.90 -8.18
CA LYS A 32 -24.55 22.46 -8.09
C LYS A 32 -24.42 22.02 -6.64
N ALA A 33 -24.70 20.75 -6.36
CA ALA A 33 -24.41 20.19 -5.03
C ALA A 33 -22.93 20.31 -4.67
N LYS A 34 -22.66 20.82 -3.47
CA LYS A 34 -21.30 20.89 -2.90
C LYS A 34 -21.24 19.95 -1.71
N VAL A 35 -20.36 18.96 -1.76
CA VAL A 35 -20.19 17.96 -0.71
C VAL A 35 -18.71 17.91 -0.31
N ARG A 36 -18.45 17.89 0.99
CA ARG A 36 -17.15 17.54 1.55
C ARG A 36 -17.14 16.03 1.79
N ILE A 37 -16.08 15.37 1.35
CA ILE A 37 -15.85 13.94 1.58
C ILE A 37 -14.59 13.80 2.41
N THR A 38 -14.67 13.05 3.50
CA THR A 38 -13.52 12.66 4.32
C THR A 38 -13.48 11.14 4.40
N GLY A 39 -12.35 10.53 4.04
CA GLY A 39 -12.14 9.09 4.20
C GLY A 39 -11.17 8.80 5.34
N GLU A 40 -11.49 7.80 6.17
CA GLU A 40 -10.68 7.31 7.26
C GLU A 40 -10.52 5.79 7.14
N VAL A 41 -9.28 5.31 7.18
CA VAL A 41 -8.99 3.86 7.19
C VAL A 41 -9.27 3.32 8.59
N LEU A 42 -10.19 2.38 8.69
CA LEU A 42 -10.55 1.71 9.93
C LEU A 42 -9.53 0.60 10.20
N VAL A 43 -8.57 0.85 11.09
CA VAL A 43 -7.61 -0.18 11.51
C VAL A 43 -8.33 -1.20 12.39
N SER A 44 -8.68 -2.35 11.81
CA SER A 44 -9.20 -3.48 12.57
C SER A 44 -8.07 -4.13 13.37
N SER A 45 -7.75 -3.62 14.56
CA SER A 45 -6.92 -4.34 15.52
C SER A 45 -7.73 -5.46 16.16
N LEU A 46 -7.82 -6.62 15.49
CA LEU A 46 -8.41 -7.82 16.11
C LEU A 46 -7.37 -8.44 17.06
N SER A 47 -7.81 -8.63 18.30
CA SER A 47 -7.12 -9.32 19.36
C SER A 47 -6.69 -10.73 18.92
N ALA A 48 -5.60 -11.21 19.51
CA ALA A 48 -4.83 -12.41 19.16
C ALA A 48 -5.57 -13.78 19.34
N ALA A 49 -6.87 -13.87 19.10
CA ALA A 49 -7.68 -15.06 19.39
C ALA A 49 -8.47 -15.66 18.22
N SER A 50 -8.45 -15.09 17.02
CA SER A 50 -9.04 -15.74 15.84
C SER A 50 -8.32 -15.32 14.56
N ALA A 51 -7.73 -16.29 13.86
CA ALA A 51 -7.05 -16.10 12.58
C ALA A 51 -8.03 -15.88 11.42
N GLU A 52 -8.92 -14.90 11.55
CA GLU A 52 -9.83 -14.47 10.48
C GLU A 52 -9.48 -13.03 10.05
N SER A 53 -9.04 -12.94 8.79
CA SER A 53 -8.74 -11.75 7.96
C SER A 53 -8.62 -10.40 8.68
N LYS A 54 -7.38 -9.95 8.91
CA LYS A 54 -7.05 -8.55 9.16
C LYS A 54 -7.48 -7.74 7.93
N ASN A 55 -8.56 -6.96 8.04
CA ASN A 55 -9.02 -6.10 6.95
C ASN A 55 -8.27 -4.77 7.00
N TRP A 56 -7.21 -4.66 6.19
CA TRP A 56 -6.33 -3.50 6.11
C TRP A 56 -6.89 -2.37 5.24
N GLY A 57 -7.86 -2.68 4.38
CA GLY A 57 -8.40 -1.77 3.37
C GLY A 57 -9.73 -1.11 3.74
N LEU A 58 -10.38 -1.54 4.82
CA LEU A 58 -11.68 -1.01 5.22
C LEU A 58 -11.61 0.48 5.48
N THR A 59 -12.29 1.26 4.64
CA THR A 59 -12.27 2.72 4.68
C THR A 59 -13.69 3.26 4.83
N ARG A 60 -13.89 4.11 5.82
CA ARG A 60 -15.15 4.84 6.05
C ARG A 60 -15.08 6.21 5.40
N PHE A 61 -15.99 6.48 4.49
CA PHE A 61 -16.21 7.79 3.90
C PHE A 61 -17.37 8.49 4.59
N THR A 62 -17.18 9.74 4.98
CA THR A 62 -18.23 10.62 5.50
C THR A 62 -18.49 11.74 4.49
N PHE A 63 -19.75 11.91 4.12
CA PHE A 63 -20.24 12.88 3.15
C PHE A 63 -21.00 13.97 3.88
N THR A 64 -20.49 15.21 3.86
CA THR A 64 -21.14 16.34 4.51
C THR A 64 -21.54 17.38 3.46
N PRO A 65 -22.83 17.71 3.32
CA PRO A 65 -23.27 18.73 2.38
C PRO A 65 -22.81 20.12 2.84
N LEU A 66 -22.34 20.92 1.89
CA LEU A 66 -21.84 22.29 2.10
C LEU A 66 -22.83 23.36 1.64
N ASN A 67 -23.87 22.97 0.91
CA ASN A 67 -24.94 23.85 0.48
C ASN A 67 -26.30 23.14 0.57
N LYS A 68 -27.38 23.85 0.21
CA LYS A 68 -28.76 23.36 0.29
C LYS A 68 -29.20 22.51 -0.92
N VAL A 69 -28.25 22.02 -1.72
CA VAL A 69 -28.53 21.17 -2.88
C VAL A 69 -27.99 19.78 -2.57
N GLY A 70 -28.90 18.81 -2.46
CA GLY A 70 -28.53 17.42 -2.20
C GLY A 70 -28.09 16.68 -3.46
N VAL A 71 -27.54 15.49 -3.27
CA VAL A 71 -27.00 14.66 -4.36
C VAL A 71 -27.26 13.19 -4.12
N LYS A 72 -27.51 12.47 -5.21
CA LYS A 72 -27.47 11.01 -5.24
C LYS A 72 -26.17 10.55 -5.91
N ILE A 73 -25.28 9.98 -5.13
CA ILE A 73 -24.03 9.36 -5.61
C ILE A 73 -24.35 7.91 -5.98
N THR A 74 -24.08 7.54 -7.22
CA THR A 74 -24.41 6.23 -7.76
C THR A 74 -23.20 5.37 -8.07
N GLN A 75 -22.01 5.97 -8.14
CA GLN A 75 -20.79 5.27 -8.53
C GLN A 75 -19.60 5.70 -7.68
N CYS A 76 -18.78 4.72 -7.31
CA CYS A 76 -17.46 4.91 -6.70
C CYS A 76 -16.42 4.23 -7.59
N ARG A 77 -15.57 5.01 -8.25
CA ARG A 77 -14.46 4.51 -9.05
C ARG A 77 -13.21 4.41 -8.18
N LEU A 78 -12.64 3.22 -8.15
CA LEU A 78 -11.37 2.89 -7.50
C LEU A 78 -10.32 2.69 -8.60
N GLU A 79 -9.31 3.56 -8.63
CA GLU A 79 -8.20 3.46 -9.57
C GLU A 79 -6.91 3.17 -8.81
N TYR A 80 -6.36 1.98 -9.03
CA TYR A 80 -5.15 1.51 -8.35
C TYR A 80 -3.92 1.93 -9.14
N ARG A 81 -2.92 2.46 -8.45
CA ARG A 81 -1.68 2.97 -9.04
C ARG A 81 -0.47 2.48 -8.27
N LYS A 82 0.64 2.30 -8.98
CA LYS A 82 1.97 2.18 -8.35
C LYS A 82 2.45 3.55 -7.88
N THR A 83 3.50 3.57 -7.07
CA THR A 83 4.17 4.81 -6.61
C THR A 83 4.78 5.63 -7.74
N ASP A 84 5.14 5.00 -8.86
CA ASP A 84 5.60 5.68 -10.08
C ASP A 84 4.47 6.34 -10.90
N GLY A 85 3.21 6.21 -10.44
CA GLY A 85 2.03 6.76 -11.10
C GLY A 85 1.38 5.85 -12.14
N THR A 86 1.98 4.70 -12.45
CA THR A 86 1.44 3.72 -13.40
C THR A 86 0.11 3.17 -12.90
N VAL A 87 -0.93 3.25 -13.74
CA VAL A 87 -2.26 2.72 -13.44
C VAL A 87 -2.29 1.20 -13.61
N LEU A 88 -2.77 0.50 -12.58
CA LEU A 88 -3.05 -0.94 -12.59
C LEU A 88 -4.47 -1.14 -13.14
N THR A 89 -4.60 -1.11 -14.46
CA THR A 89 -5.90 -1.22 -15.15
C THR A 89 -6.65 -2.50 -14.82
N ALA A 90 -5.92 -3.61 -14.59
CA ALA A 90 -6.50 -4.90 -14.18
C ALA A 90 -7.23 -4.84 -12.83
N LEU A 91 -6.91 -3.86 -11.97
CA LEU A 91 -7.53 -3.67 -10.65
C LEU A 91 -8.53 -2.51 -10.62
N THR A 92 -8.46 -1.62 -11.62
CA THR A 92 -9.31 -0.43 -11.68
C THR A 92 -10.76 -0.87 -11.88
N ARG A 93 -11.65 -0.42 -11.00
CA ARG A 93 -13.05 -0.87 -10.97
C ARG A 93 -13.99 0.24 -10.54
N THR A 94 -15.25 0.10 -10.93
CA THR A 94 -16.34 0.97 -10.49
C THR A 94 -17.32 0.14 -9.67
N ILE A 95 -17.62 0.63 -8.47
CA ILE A 95 -18.62 0.05 -7.57
C ILE A 95 -19.89 0.88 -7.73
N GLU A 96 -20.98 0.22 -8.11
CA GLU A 96 -22.32 0.80 -8.08
C GLU A 96 -22.73 0.98 -6.61
N THR A 97 -23.23 2.16 -6.28
CA THR A 97 -23.66 2.53 -4.92
C THR A 97 -24.95 3.36 -4.98
N SER A 98 -25.54 3.67 -3.83
CA SER A 98 -26.69 4.58 -3.74
C SER A 98 -26.58 5.35 -2.43
N ILE A 99 -25.86 6.47 -2.46
CA ILE A 99 -25.65 7.35 -1.31
C ILE A 99 -26.41 8.64 -1.57
N ASP A 100 -27.48 8.85 -0.80
CA ASP A 100 -28.30 10.04 -0.88
C ASP A 100 -27.85 11.05 0.19
N VAL A 101 -27.18 12.12 -0.22
CA VAL A 101 -26.72 13.18 0.67
C VAL A 101 -27.74 14.31 0.65
N ILE A 102 -28.52 14.44 1.74
CA ILE A 102 -29.63 15.38 1.85
C ILE A 102 -29.33 16.41 2.95
N PRO A 103 -29.22 17.72 2.63
CA PRO A 103 -28.94 18.75 3.62
C PRO A 103 -30.10 18.93 4.63
N SER A 104 -29.78 19.00 5.93
CA SER A 104 -30.73 19.00 7.07
C SER A 104 -31.63 20.24 7.22
N GLN A 105 -31.73 21.08 6.20
CA GLN A 105 -32.57 22.29 6.18
C GLN A 105 -33.38 22.43 4.88
N THR A 106 -33.56 21.31 4.18
CA THR A 106 -34.36 21.26 2.94
C THR A 106 -35.74 20.68 3.25
N PRO A 107 -36.79 21.08 2.51
CA PRO A 107 -38.12 20.47 2.64
C PRO A 107 -38.07 18.94 2.48
N MET A 108 -37.18 18.46 1.62
CA MET A 108 -36.94 17.03 1.40
C MET A 108 -36.35 16.34 2.64
N ALA A 109 -35.43 16.97 3.39
CA ALA A 109 -34.93 16.45 4.65
C ALA A 109 -36.05 16.31 5.70
N SER A 110 -36.93 17.32 5.78
CA SER A 110 -38.07 17.32 6.70
C SER A 110 -39.07 16.20 6.39
N VAL A 111 -39.34 15.95 5.10
CA VAL A 111 -40.20 14.85 4.65
C VAL A 111 -39.56 13.48 4.90
N ALA A 112 -38.23 13.38 4.78
CA ALA A 112 -37.48 12.15 4.98
C ALA A 112 -37.10 11.87 6.44
N GLY A 113 -37.40 12.78 7.39
CA GLY A 113 -37.04 12.64 8.80
C GLY A 113 -35.52 12.72 9.07
N ILE A 114 -34.76 13.44 8.24
CA ILE A 114 -33.30 13.52 8.33
C ILE A 114 -32.89 14.68 9.24
N GLU A 115 -32.38 14.36 10.42
CA GLU A 115 -31.85 15.32 11.40
C GLU A 115 -30.36 15.63 11.16
N ASP A 116 -29.56 14.60 10.87
CA ASP A 116 -28.14 14.73 10.53
C ASP A 116 -27.93 14.72 9.03
N ALA A 117 -27.25 15.76 8.52
CA ALA A 117 -27.02 15.91 7.08
C ALA A 117 -25.87 15.03 6.56
N SER A 118 -25.08 14.42 7.46
CA SER A 118 -23.91 13.64 7.08
C SER A 118 -24.24 12.17 6.92
N VAL A 119 -23.77 11.58 5.82
CA VAL A 119 -23.96 10.14 5.52
C VAL A 119 -22.61 9.46 5.55
N THR A 120 -22.55 8.22 6.05
CA THR A 120 -21.33 7.41 6.01
C THR A 120 -21.49 6.23 5.06
N TRP A 121 -20.40 5.83 4.43
CA TRP A 121 -20.34 4.64 3.58
C TRP A 121 -18.98 3.97 3.74
N GLU A 122 -18.98 2.65 3.91
CA GLU A 122 -17.76 1.87 4.09
C GLU A 122 -17.48 1.03 2.85
N VAL A 123 -16.21 0.95 2.48
CA VAL A 123 -15.74 0.11 1.39
C VAL A 123 -14.37 -0.42 1.71
N ASP A 124 -14.15 -1.68 1.34
CA ASP A 124 -12.82 -2.27 1.38
C ASP A 124 -12.03 -1.85 0.13
N LEU A 125 -11.01 -1.03 0.33
CA LEU A 125 -10.11 -0.59 -0.73
C LEU A 125 -9.06 -1.66 -1.08
N LEU A 126 -8.85 -2.67 -0.23
CA LEU A 126 -7.94 -3.79 -0.43
C LEU A 126 -8.65 -5.13 -0.16
N PRO A 127 -9.66 -5.51 -0.96
CA PRO A 127 -10.24 -6.83 -0.83
C PRO A 127 -9.23 -7.93 -1.24
N PRO A 128 -9.47 -9.20 -0.85
CA PRO A 128 -8.52 -10.30 -1.04
C PRO A 128 -8.02 -10.52 -2.47
N ASP A 129 -8.85 -10.27 -3.48
CA ASP A 129 -8.49 -10.40 -4.90
C ASP A 129 -7.47 -9.35 -5.33
N VAL A 130 -7.63 -8.11 -4.86
CA VAL A 130 -6.68 -7.02 -5.07
C VAL A 130 -5.38 -7.30 -4.33
N GLU A 131 -5.45 -7.77 -3.08
CA GLU A 131 -4.27 -8.16 -2.32
C GLU A 131 -3.46 -9.25 -3.03
N ALA A 132 -4.15 -10.30 -3.51
CA ALA A 132 -3.54 -11.42 -4.21
C ALA A 132 -2.84 -10.96 -5.51
N TYR A 133 -3.45 -10.04 -6.26
CA TYR A 133 -2.82 -9.46 -7.45
C TYR A 133 -1.55 -8.67 -7.10
N ILE A 134 -1.62 -7.81 -6.09
CA ILE A 134 -0.50 -6.97 -5.65
C ILE A 134 0.68 -7.86 -5.22
N ARG A 135 0.41 -8.92 -4.45
CA ARG A 135 1.41 -9.91 -4.02
C ARG A 135 2.00 -10.69 -5.19
N SER A 136 1.17 -11.26 -6.06
CA SER A 136 1.63 -12.05 -7.22
C SER A 136 2.44 -11.22 -8.23
N ASN A 137 2.13 -9.94 -8.37
CA ASN A 137 2.83 -9.01 -9.27
C ASN A 137 3.95 -8.23 -8.58
N ARG A 138 4.28 -8.55 -7.32
CA ARG A 138 5.42 -7.99 -6.60
C ARG A 138 5.37 -6.45 -6.48
N ILE A 139 4.19 -5.91 -6.19
CA ILE A 139 3.94 -4.47 -6.07
C ILE A 139 4.06 -4.07 -4.59
N PRO A 140 5.08 -3.28 -4.18
CA PRO A 140 5.34 -3.00 -2.76
C PRO A 140 4.32 -2.09 -2.10
N VAL A 141 3.94 -1.03 -2.82
CA VAL A 141 3.00 -0.02 -2.38
C VAL A 141 2.01 0.23 -3.50
N VAL A 142 0.74 0.26 -3.14
CA VAL A 142 -0.35 0.63 -4.04
C VAL A 142 -1.02 1.91 -3.52
N ILE A 143 -1.39 2.79 -4.43
CA ILE A 143 -2.17 4.00 -4.15
C ILE A 143 -3.54 3.83 -4.80
N VAL A 144 -4.60 4.00 -4.02
CA VAL A 144 -5.99 3.89 -4.51
C VAL A 144 -6.56 5.30 -4.60
N ASN A 145 -6.81 5.75 -5.83
CA ASN A 145 -7.49 7.01 -6.07
C ASN A 145 -9.00 6.75 -6.10
N VAL A 146 -9.73 7.42 -5.21
CA VAL A 146 -11.17 7.24 -5.04
C VAL A 146 -11.92 8.43 -5.62
N THR A 147 -12.85 8.17 -6.53
CA THR A 147 -13.72 9.19 -7.14
C THR A 147 -15.18 8.77 -7.03
N PHE A 148 -16.02 9.66 -6.55
CA PHE A 148 -17.47 9.46 -6.45
C PHE A 148 -18.18 10.26 -7.54
N SER A 149 -19.14 9.64 -8.22
CA SER A 149 -19.95 10.30 -9.25
C SER A 149 -21.43 9.99 -9.10
N GLY A 150 -22.25 10.92 -9.59
CA GLY A 150 -23.70 10.82 -9.48
C GLY A 150 -24.38 12.02 -10.10
N THR A 151 -25.61 12.27 -9.66
CA THR A 151 -26.43 13.38 -10.13
C THR A 151 -27.00 14.13 -8.93
N ASP A 152 -26.90 15.47 -8.95
CA ASP A 152 -27.54 16.28 -7.93
C ASP A 152 -29.06 16.36 -8.13
N TYR A 153 -29.80 16.79 -7.12
CA TYR A 153 -31.26 16.91 -7.24
C TYR A 153 -31.73 18.07 -8.14
N ALA A 154 -30.79 18.88 -8.64
CA ALA A 154 -31.02 19.84 -9.71
C ALA A 154 -30.65 19.25 -11.09
N THR A 155 -30.44 17.93 -11.19
CA THR A 155 -30.15 17.15 -12.40
C THR A 155 -28.78 17.38 -13.04
N HIS A 156 -27.85 18.04 -12.34
CA HIS A 156 -26.48 18.16 -12.82
C HIS A 156 -25.66 16.90 -12.51
N ALA A 157 -24.86 16.46 -13.49
CA ALA A 157 -23.83 15.48 -13.22
C ALA A 157 -22.76 16.07 -12.29
N VAL A 158 -22.33 15.28 -11.31
CA VAL A 158 -21.33 15.67 -10.32
C VAL A 158 -20.25 14.60 -10.16
N SER A 159 -19.04 15.04 -9.83
CA SER A 159 -17.87 14.21 -9.59
C SER A 159 -17.07 14.79 -8.45
N TYR A 160 -16.79 13.99 -7.42
CA TYR A 160 -16.08 14.38 -6.22
C TYR A 160 -14.87 13.47 -6.00
N ARG A 161 -13.75 14.06 -5.57
CA ARG A 161 -12.57 13.29 -5.15
C ARG A 161 -12.78 12.81 -3.71
N GLY A 162 -12.69 11.50 -3.49
CA GLY A 162 -12.76 10.88 -2.16
C GLY A 162 -11.42 10.87 -1.43
N GLY A 163 -10.30 10.94 -2.17
CA GLY A 163 -8.95 10.94 -1.63
C GLY A 163 -8.06 9.94 -2.35
N ASP A 164 -6.79 9.93 -1.95
CA ASP A 164 -5.80 8.96 -2.40
C ASP A 164 -5.33 8.18 -1.16
N PHE A 165 -5.41 6.86 -1.21
CA PHE A 165 -5.11 5.99 -0.07
C PHE A 165 -3.91 5.11 -0.41
N GLY A 166 -2.79 5.34 0.28
CA GLY A 166 -1.58 4.55 0.12
C GLY A 166 -1.60 3.34 1.04
N PHE A 167 -1.47 2.15 0.47
CA PHE A 167 -1.32 0.92 1.23
C PHE A 167 0.02 0.28 0.94
N SER A 168 0.74 -0.01 2.02
CA SER A 168 1.98 -0.76 1.99
C SER A 168 1.66 -2.20 2.33
N MET A 169 1.86 -3.11 1.38
CA MET A 169 1.77 -4.55 1.64
C MET A 169 3.04 -5.11 2.30
N LEU A 170 3.97 -4.22 2.66
CA LEU A 170 5.20 -4.52 3.38
C LEU A 170 4.88 -4.82 4.85
N GLU A 171 4.37 -6.00 5.17
CA GLU A 171 4.76 -6.66 6.42
C GLU A 171 5.99 -7.51 6.07
N GLY A 172 7.10 -7.23 6.76
CA GLY A 172 8.34 -7.98 6.63
C GLY A 172 8.08 -9.48 6.71
N LEU A 173 8.88 -10.25 5.97
CA LEU A 173 8.78 -11.70 5.86
C LEU A 173 8.33 -12.32 7.20
N PRO A 174 7.11 -12.88 7.29
CA PRO A 174 6.72 -13.57 8.50
C PRO A 174 7.61 -14.81 8.62
N SER A 175 8.35 -14.91 9.73
CA SER A 175 9.30 -16.00 10.06
C SER A 175 10.64 -15.93 9.31
N VAL A 176 11.55 -15.10 9.84
CA VAL A 176 12.97 -15.13 9.49
C VAL A 176 13.79 -15.25 10.77
N ASP A 177 14.72 -16.20 10.82
CA ASP A 177 15.64 -16.41 11.94
C ASP A 177 17.09 -16.53 11.44
N LEU A 178 18.04 -16.24 12.30
CA LEU A 178 19.46 -16.42 12.03
C LEU A 178 19.98 -17.61 12.82
N GLU A 179 20.81 -18.45 12.20
CA GLU A 179 21.51 -19.52 12.89
C GLU A 179 23.02 -19.29 12.75
N PHE A 180 23.75 -19.31 13.86
CA PHE A 180 25.20 -19.23 13.84
C PHE A 180 25.81 -20.58 13.50
N PHE A 181 26.93 -20.56 12.80
CA PHE A 181 27.79 -21.73 12.62
C PHE A 181 29.25 -21.36 12.89
N CYS A 182 30.01 -22.34 13.34
CA CYS A 182 31.43 -22.21 13.66
C CYS A 182 32.26 -23.05 12.70
N MET A 183 33.32 -22.47 12.14
CA MET A 183 34.32 -23.19 11.37
C MET A 183 35.66 -23.17 12.12
N VAL A 184 36.23 -24.36 12.32
CA VAL A 184 37.61 -24.46 12.79
C VAL A 184 38.51 -24.19 11.59
N GLY A 185 39.24 -23.08 11.61
CA GLY A 185 40.17 -22.74 10.54
C GLY A 185 41.14 -23.90 10.30
N SER A 186 41.22 -24.37 9.05
CA SER A 186 42.14 -25.43 8.67
C SER A 186 43.58 -24.90 8.73
N GLY A 187 44.27 -25.16 9.85
CA GLY A 187 45.73 -25.19 9.94
C GLY A 187 46.43 -23.88 10.25
N CYS A 188 46.95 -23.77 11.48
CA CYS A 188 48.27 -23.19 11.68
C CYS A 188 49.07 -24.13 12.59
N PRO A 189 50.06 -24.88 12.07
CA PRO A 189 50.89 -25.79 12.89
C PRO A 189 51.81 -25.07 13.88
N SER A 190 51.84 -23.73 13.91
CA SER A 190 52.80 -22.95 14.69
C SER A 190 52.27 -21.61 15.24
N CYS A 191 50.96 -21.44 15.38
CA CYS A 191 50.40 -20.19 15.91
C CYS A 191 50.11 -20.36 17.40
N ASP A 192 51.10 -20.05 18.24
CA ASP A 192 50.86 -19.63 19.62
C ASP A 192 50.26 -18.21 19.62
N THR A 193 49.34 -17.95 20.55
CA THR A 193 48.82 -16.63 20.97
C THR A 193 47.82 -15.91 20.05
N GLU A 194 46.59 -16.43 20.00
CA GLU A 194 45.31 -15.72 20.25
C GLU A 194 44.19 -16.59 19.69
N SER A 195 43.43 -17.23 20.58
CA SER A 195 42.37 -18.17 20.21
C SER A 195 41.24 -17.41 19.52
N SER A 196 41.32 -17.27 18.21
CA SER A 196 40.25 -16.75 17.35
C SER A 196 39.59 -17.91 16.61
N VAL A 197 38.27 -17.87 16.52
CA VAL A 197 37.46 -18.84 15.76
C VAL A 197 36.74 -18.11 14.63
N GLN A 198 36.41 -18.85 13.57
CA GLN A 198 35.66 -18.31 12.45
C GLN A 198 34.18 -18.55 12.69
N VAL A 199 33.39 -17.48 12.79
CA VAL A 199 31.94 -17.54 12.97
C VAL A 199 31.24 -16.96 11.76
N GLY A 200 30.26 -17.69 11.23
CA GLY A 200 29.34 -17.21 10.21
C GLY A 200 27.88 -17.36 10.67
N CYS A 201 26.94 -16.87 9.87
CA CYS A 201 25.51 -17.06 10.10
C CYS A 201 24.77 -17.45 8.81
N ALA A 202 23.70 -18.21 8.98
CA ALA A 202 22.79 -18.60 7.91
C ALA A 202 21.40 -18.03 8.21
N LEU A 203 20.72 -17.55 7.17
CA LEU A 203 19.34 -17.08 7.30
C LEU A 203 18.39 -18.24 7.04
N LYS A 204 17.53 -18.52 8.01
CA LYS A 204 16.39 -19.42 7.87
C LYS A 204 15.17 -18.60 7.50
N VAL A 205 14.58 -18.91 6.35
CA VAL A 205 13.35 -18.30 5.85
C VAL A 205 12.41 -19.38 5.35
N ASP A 206 11.12 -19.27 5.66
CA ASP A 206 10.12 -20.28 5.31
C ASP A 206 9.89 -20.37 3.79
N ASP A 207 10.02 -19.25 3.08
CA ASP A 207 9.98 -19.18 1.61
C ASP A 207 11.17 -18.36 1.08
N ALA A 208 12.12 -19.03 0.42
CA ALA A 208 13.28 -18.35 -0.14
C ALA A 208 12.99 -17.60 -1.45
N THR A 209 11.87 -17.90 -2.13
CA THR A 209 11.54 -17.30 -3.44
C THR A 209 11.11 -15.84 -3.36
N VAL A 210 10.79 -15.39 -2.15
CA VAL A 210 10.44 -14.00 -1.84
C VAL A 210 11.65 -13.16 -1.44
N VAL A 211 12.83 -13.76 -1.24
CA VAL A 211 14.07 -13.04 -0.92
C VAL A 211 14.83 -12.71 -2.20
N LYS A 212 15.18 -11.43 -2.37
CA LYS A 212 15.99 -10.94 -3.50
C LYS A 212 17.48 -10.97 -3.19
N LYS A 213 17.84 -10.51 -1.99
CA LYS A 213 19.20 -10.56 -1.47
C LYS A 213 19.21 -10.46 0.04
N VAL A 214 20.27 -10.93 0.66
CA VAL A 214 20.54 -10.79 2.09
C VAL A 214 21.91 -10.15 2.24
N GLU A 215 22.00 -9.08 3.02
CA GLU A 215 23.28 -8.48 3.40
C GLU A 215 23.57 -8.84 4.85
N PHE A 216 24.70 -9.49 5.09
CA PHE A 216 25.11 -9.95 6.42
C PHE A 216 26.16 -9.02 7.03
N SER A 217 26.09 -8.85 8.35
CA SER A 217 27.11 -8.17 9.14
C SER A 217 27.30 -8.90 10.46
N ILE A 218 28.56 -9.12 10.85
CA ILE A 218 28.94 -9.76 12.11
C ILE A 218 29.81 -8.77 12.90
N ASN A 219 29.40 -8.43 14.12
CA ASN A 219 30.04 -7.41 14.97
C ASN A 219 30.26 -6.06 14.26
N GLY A 220 29.34 -5.70 13.35
CA GLY A 220 29.43 -4.47 12.55
C GLY A 220 30.37 -4.55 11.35
N GLN A 221 31.05 -5.69 11.13
CA GLN A 221 31.84 -5.94 9.92
C GLN A 221 30.97 -6.62 8.87
N SER A 222 31.08 -6.19 7.61
CA SER A 222 30.39 -6.82 6.49
C SER A 222 30.81 -8.30 6.39
N ALA A 223 29.81 -9.18 6.33
CA ALA A 223 29.98 -10.63 6.22
C ALA A 223 29.39 -11.16 4.90
N GLY A 224 29.41 -10.32 3.87
CA GLY A 224 29.00 -10.69 2.51
C GLY A 224 27.54 -10.38 2.18
N VAL A 225 27.23 -10.58 0.90
CA VAL A 225 25.89 -10.43 0.33
C VAL A 225 25.56 -11.70 -0.43
N ASP A 226 24.40 -12.28 -0.14
CA ASP A 226 23.92 -13.47 -0.82
C ASP A 226 22.62 -13.16 -1.59
N THR A 227 22.47 -13.75 -2.76
CA THR A 227 21.30 -13.58 -3.63
C THR A 227 20.63 -14.90 -3.98
N THR A 228 21.19 -16.03 -3.53
CA THR A 228 20.73 -17.37 -3.88
C THR A 228 20.64 -18.25 -2.64
N PRO A 229 19.51 -18.94 -2.39
CA PRO A 229 19.41 -19.85 -1.25
C PRO A 229 20.30 -21.10 -1.44
N PRO A 230 20.82 -21.69 -0.35
CA PRO A 230 20.69 -21.25 1.04
C PRO A 230 21.50 -19.98 1.32
N PHE A 231 20.88 -19.00 2.01
CA PHE A 231 21.51 -17.71 2.28
C PHE A 231 22.51 -17.83 3.43
N VAL A 232 23.79 -17.73 3.11
CA VAL A 232 24.88 -17.97 4.08
C VAL A 232 25.88 -16.81 4.03
N SER A 233 26.30 -16.33 5.20
CA SER A 233 27.32 -15.30 5.32
C SER A 233 28.72 -15.86 5.11
N GLU A 234 29.64 -14.98 4.76
CA GLU A 234 31.08 -15.23 4.98
C GLU A 234 31.37 -15.31 6.49
N SER A 235 32.45 -15.98 6.86
CA SER A 235 32.88 -16.07 8.26
C SER A 235 33.81 -14.95 8.65
N VAL A 236 33.70 -14.50 9.88
CA VAL A 236 34.55 -13.47 10.47
C VAL A 236 35.29 -14.06 11.67
N GLY A 237 36.57 -13.69 11.83
CA GLY A 237 37.39 -14.08 12.97
C GLY A 237 36.95 -13.33 14.23
N VAL A 238 36.62 -14.08 15.28
CA VAL A 238 36.17 -13.55 16.58
C VAL A 238 36.93 -14.19 17.73
N SER A 239 37.16 -13.45 18.81
CA SER A 239 37.85 -13.96 20.01
C SER A 239 36.93 -14.87 20.82
N LEU A 240 37.48 -15.91 21.44
CA LEU A 240 36.70 -16.86 22.25
C LEU A 240 35.96 -16.23 23.45
N SER A 241 36.44 -15.10 23.97
CA SER A 241 35.83 -14.37 25.09
C SER A 241 34.61 -13.54 24.69
N ASP A 242 34.38 -13.36 23.39
CA ASP A 242 33.48 -12.33 22.91
C ASP A 242 32.03 -12.81 22.80
N THR A 243 31.13 -11.83 22.77
CA THR A 243 29.77 -12.04 22.30
C THR A 243 29.71 -11.63 20.83
N VAL A 244 29.09 -12.45 19.99
CA VAL A 244 28.92 -12.19 18.56
C VAL A 244 27.52 -11.68 18.32
N THR A 245 27.40 -10.58 17.59
CA THR A 245 26.13 -10.05 17.08
C THR A 245 26.13 -10.15 15.56
N ALA A 246 25.26 -11.01 15.02
CA ALA A 246 24.97 -11.08 13.60
C ALA A 246 23.72 -10.25 13.28
N VAL A 247 23.78 -9.54 12.16
CA VAL A 247 22.68 -8.80 11.57
C VAL A 247 22.53 -9.26 10.13
N ALA A 248 21.31 -9.55 9.72
CA ALA A 248 20.95 -9.77 8.32
C ALA A 248 19.89 -8.76 7.90
N ALA A 249 20.23 -7.95 6.89
CA ALA A 249 19.27 -7.13 6.17
C ALA A 249 18.73 -7.95 4.99
N VAL A 250 17.50 -8.41 5.11
CA VAL A 250 16.81 -9.24 4.12
C VAL A 250 16.01 -8.33 3.21
N TYR A 251 16.42 -8.27 1.96
CA TYR A 251 15.73 -7.54 0.92
C TYR A 251 14.83 -8.50 0.17
N ASP A 252 13.53 -8.25 0.20
CA ASP A 252 12.59 -9.07 -0.55
C ASP A 252 12.57 -8.68 -2.05
N VAL A 253 11.96 -9.53 -2.87
CA VAL A 253 11.76 -9.31 -4.33
C VAL A 253 10.89 -8.10 -4.65
N ASN A 254 10.20 -7.54 -3.66
CA ASN A 254 9.33 -6.38 -3.75
C ASN A 254 10.03 -5.08 -3.29
N GLY A 255 11.26 -5.16 -2.76
CA GLY A 255 12.03 -4.02 -2.25
C GLY A 255 11.78 -3.67 -0.78
N GLY A 256 11.04 -4.49 -0.04
CA GLY A 256 10.97 -4.42 1.41
C GLY A 256 12.28 -4.85 2.06
N VAL A 257 12.55 -4.31 3.25
CA VAL A 257 13.74 -4.65 4.04
C VAL A 257 13.30 -5.10 5.42
N SER A 258 13.69 -6.32 5.79
CA SER A 258 13.55 -6.85 7.14
C SER A 258 14.93 -6.96 7.77
N ILE A 259 15.08 -6.50 9.02
CA ILE A 259 16.35 -6.61 9.75
C ILE A 259 16.17 -7.65 10.83
N VAL A 260 17.01 -8.67 10.80
CA VAL A 260 17.05 -9.74 11.81
C VAL A 260 18.39 -9.63 12.52
N THR A 261 18.35 -9.65 13.84
CA THR A 261 19.55 -9.57 14.68
C THR A 261 19.57 -10.74 15.65
N LYS A 262 20.73 -11.38 15.78
CA LYS A 262 20.96 -12.43 16.78
C LYS A 262 22.28 -12.20 17.47
N THR A 263 22.26 -12.36 18.79
CA THR A 263 23.43 -12.17 19.64
C THR A 263 23.64 -13.42 20.48
N GLN A 264 24.86 -13.97 20.47
CA GLN A 264 25.20 -15.18 21.22
C GLN A 264 26.68 -15.21 21.62
N LYS A 265 27.02 -15.88 22.72
CA LYS A 265 28.41 -16.06 23.16
C LYS A 265 29.14 -17.04 22.24
N VAL A 266 30.41 -16.77 21.92
CA VAL A 266 31.22 -17.66 21.08
C VAL A 266 31.29 -19.08 21.63
N SER A 267 31.36 -19.24 22.95
CA SER A 267 31.38 -20.55 23.63
C SER A 267 30.10 -21.37 23.46
N GLU A 268 28.98 -20.74 23.10
CA GLU A 268 27.70 -21.42 22.84
C GLU A 268 27.52 -21.74 21.35
N ILE A 269 28.17 -20.96 20.47
CA ILE A 269 28.17 -21.17 19.01
C ILE A 269 29.14 -22.30 18.63
N CYS A 270 30.36 -22.21 19.15
CA CYS A 270 31.40 -23.21 18.96
C CYS A 270 31.40 -24.12 20.18
N GLN A 271 31.03 -25.40 20.03
CA GLN A 271 31.12 -26.40 21.11
C GLN A 271 32.59 -26.67 21.45
N ILE A 272 33.22 -25.74 22.18
CA ILE A 272 34.61 -25.87 22.59
C ILE A 272 34.60 -26.62 23.92
N PRO A 273 35.20 -27.81 24.00
CA PRO A 273 35.29 -28.54 25.25
C PRO A 273 36.02 -27.68 26.28
N SER A 274 35.37 -27.42 27.41
CA SER A 274 35.99 -26.76 28.55
C SER A 274 37.25 -27.53 28.95
N PRO A 275 38.40 -26.87 29.19
CA PRO A 275 39.57 -27.57 29.70
C PRO A 275 39.20 -28.20 31.04
N SER A 276 39.34 -29.52 31.14
CA SER A 276 39.21 -30.25 32.39
C SER A 276 40.27 -29.71 33.36
N SER A 277 39.81 -29.06 34.44
CA SER A 277 40.62 -28.66 35.59
C SER A 277 41.28 -29.85 36.26
#